data_AF-A0A0R2LLA6-F1
#
_entry.id   AF-A0A0R2LLA6-F1
#
_cell.length_a   1.000
_cell.length_b   1.000
_cell.length_c   1.000
_cell.angle_alpha   90.00
_cell.angle_beta   90.00
_cell.angle_gamma   90.00
#
_symmetry.space_group_name_H-M   'P 1'
#
loop_
_entity.id
_entity.type
_entity.pdbx_description
1 polymer ?
#
loop_
_entity_poly.entity_id
_entity_poly.type
_entity_poly.pdbx_seq_one_letter_code
_entity_poly.pdbx_strand_id
1 'polypeptide(L)' 'MAEVELKVGDYVAAKKFGPLEHSFTGEVTKVYDNSVLVEIKEYDPADKTAVGDMNNRAVVRKSAAKITEKKVDKD' A
#
# COMPACT_ATOMS: atom_id res chain seq x y z
N MET A 1 -11.75 1.34 -20.17
CA MET A 1 -11.82 1.33 -18.69
C MET A 1 -10.79 2.35 -18.24
N ALA A 2 -11.17 3.42 -17.56
CA ALA A 2 -10.21 4.43 -17.14
C ALA A 2 -9.21 3.77 -16.18
N GLU A 3 -7.93 3.73 -16.55
CA GLU A 3 -6.87 3.43 -15.60
C GLU A 3 -6.89 4.52 -14.53
N VAL A 4 -7.12 4.10 -13.30
CA VAL A 4 -7.08 5.02 -12.16
C VAL A 4 -5.62 5.43 -11.97
N GLU A 5 -5.33 6.69 -12.26
CA GLU A 5 -3.98 7.25 -12.10
C GLU A 5 -3.69 7.46 -10.62
N LEU A 6 -2.85 6.59 -10.04
CA LEU A 6 -2.39 6.69 -8.65
C LEU A 6 -1.42 7.86 -8.49
N LYS A 7 -1.61 8.63 -7.43
CA LYS A 7 -0.82 9.82 -7.10
C LYS A 7 -0.23 9.71 -5.70
N VAL A 8 0.83 10.48 -5.46
CA VAL A 8 1.40 10.60 -4.11
C VAL A 8 0.35 11.21 -3.18
N GLY A 9 0.17 10.62 -2.00
CA GLY A 9 -0.87 10.96 -1.03
C GLY A 9 -2.16 10.16 -1.15
N ASP A 10 -2.33 9.37 -2.22
CA ASP A 10 -3.47 8.46 -2.32
C ASP A 10 -3.33 7.32 -1.31
N TYR A 11 -4.44 6.96 -0.67
CA TYR A 11 -4.52 5.75 0.13
C TYR A 11 -4.95 4.59 -0.77
N VAL A 12 -4.24 3.47 -0.65
CA VAL A 12 -4.49 2.28 -1.45
C VAL A 12 -4.55 1.04 -0.58
N ALA A 13 -5.44 0.12 -0.95
CA ALA A 13 -5.43 -1.26 -0.47
C ALA A 13 -4.69 -2.13 -1.49
N ALA A 14 -3.79 -2.96 -0.98
CA ALA A 14 -3.02 -3.91 -1.76
C ALA A 14 -3.22 -5.32 -1.19
N LYS A 15 -3.24 -6.30 -2.10
CA LYS A 15 -3.19 -7.71 -1.69
C LYS A 15 -1.81 -8.05 -1.14
N LYS A 16 -1.76 -9.16 -0.39
CA LYS A 16 -0.53 -9.77 0.11
C LYS A 16 0.56 -9.83 -0.97
N PHE A 17 1.77 -9.41 -0.61
CA PHE A 17 2.91 -9.32 -1.52
C PHE A 17 4.21 -9.62 -0.76
N GLY A 18 5.13 -10.33 -1.44
CA GLY A 18 6.42 -10.69 -0.86
C GLY A 18 6.23 -11.56 0.40
N PRO A 19 6.80 -11.16 1.55
CA PRO A 19 6.72 -11.91 2.81
C PRO A 19 5.39 -11.71 3.57
N LEU A 20 4.49 -10.82 3.10
CA LEU A 20 3.21 -10.58 3.75
C LEU A 20 2.22 -11.70 3.44
N GLU A 21 1.50 -12.17 4.44
CA GLU A 21 0.47 -13.20 4.30
C GLU A 21 -0.94 -12.61 4.15
N HIS A 22 -1.16 -11.36 4.60
CA HIS A 22 -2.44 -10.67 4.54
C HIS A 22 -2.40 -9.42 3.65
N SER A 23 -3.60 -8.92 3.36
CA SER A 23 -3.75 -7.65 2.63
C SER A 23 -3.45 -6.48 3.57
N PHE A 24 -3.01 -5.37 3.01
CA PHE A 24 -2.65 -4.18 3.78
C PHE A 24 -3.17 -2.92 3.10
N THR A 25 -3.26 -1.83 3.86
CA THR A 25 -3.56 -0.50 3.35
C THR A 25 -2.39 0.43 3.65
N GLY A 26 -2.23 1.45 2.82
CA GLY A 26 -1.18 2.42 3.03
C GLY A 26 -1.25 3.60 2.07
N GLU A 27 -0.34 4.53 2.28
CA GLU A 27 -0.27 5.79 1.53
C GLU A 27 0.78 5.69 0.43
N VAL A 28 0.45 6.12 -0.77
CA VAL A 28 1.39 6.21 -1.89
C VAL A 28 2.38 7.34 -1.61
N THR A 29 3.65 7.00 -1.45
CA THR A 29 4.74 7.98 -1.22
C THR A 29 5.57 8.24 -2.48
N LYS A 30 5.51 7.34 -3.46
CA LYS A 30 6.20 7.50 -4.75
C LYS A 30 5.47 6.75 -5.86
N VAL A 31 5.39 7.36 -7.04
CA VAL A 31 4.80 6.76 -8.24
C VAL A 31 5.91 6.43 -9.23
N TYR A 32 5.91 5.19 -9.74
CA TYR A 32 6.77 4.71 -10.84
C TYR A 32 5.92 4.45 -12.07
N ASP A 33 6.51 4.03 -13.19
CA ASP A 33 5.77 3.69 -14.41
C ASP A 33 4.67 2.64 -14.16
N ASN A 34 5.03 1.50 -13.58
CA ASN A 34 4.14 0.34 -13.41
C ASN A 34 3.80 -0.01 -11.95
N SER A 35 4.37 0.73 -11.01
CA SER A 35 4.22 0.47 -9.58
C SER A 35 4.15 1.76 -8.77
N VAL A 36 3.78 1.62 -7.51
CA VAL A 36 3.79 2.68 -6.51
C VAL A 36 4.53 2.17 -5.27
N LEU A 37 5.26 3.05 -4.61
CA LEU A 37 5.77 2.82 -3.26
C LEU A 37 4.67 3.22 -2.27
N VAL A 38 4.27 2.27 -1.45
CA VAL A 38 3.24 2.43 -0.43
C VAL A 38 3.90 2.37 0.94
N GLU A 39 3.67 3.38 1.75
CA GLU A 39 3.94 3.32 3.19
C GLU A 39 2.77 2.62 3.87
N ILE A 40 3.02 1.44 4.43
CA ILE A 40 2.01 0.58 5.05
C ILE A 40 1.49 1.26 6.33
N LYS A 41 0.17 1.49 6.41
CA LYS A 41 -0.49 2.15 7.55
C LYS A 41 -1.34 1.19 8.37
N GLU A 42 -2.07 0.28 7.72
CA GLU A 42 -2.83 -0.79 8.38
C GLU A 42 -2.42 -2.15 7.78
N TYR A 43 -2.16 -3.11 8.65
CA TYR A 43 -1.76 -4.48 8.29
C TYR A 43 -2.20 -5.45 9.39
N ASP A 44 -2.22 -6.75 9.09
CA ASP A 44 -2.55 -7.77 10.07
C ASP A 44 -1.41 -7.91 11.11
N PRO A 45 -1.68 -7.98 12.42
CA PRO A 45 -0.63 -8.13 13.43
C PRO A 45 0.27 -9.36 13.23
N ALA A 46 -0.19 -10.41 12.54
CA ALA A 46 0.64 -11.55 12.17
C ALA A 46 1.78 -11.16 11.21
N ASP A 47 1.56 -10.14 10.37
CA ASP A 47 2.54 -9.63 9.41
C ASP A 47 3.49 -8.59 10.01
N LYS A 48 3.37 -8.24 11.29
CA LYS A 48 4.14 -7.15 11.94
C LYS A 48 5.65 -7.28 11.74
N THR A 49 6.20 -8.48 11.86
CA THR A 49 7.64 -8.73 11.67
C THR A 49 8.03 -8.45 10.22
N ALA A 50 7.30 -9.01 9.27
CA ALA A 50 7.55 -8.82 7.84
C ALA A 50 7.42 -7.34 7.42
N VAL A 51 6.41 -6.62 7.93
CA VAL A 51 6.25 -5.18 7.72
C VAL A 51 7.43 -4.39 8.29
N GLY A 52 7.91 -4.76 9.48
CA GLY A 52 9.07 -4.17 10.12
C GLY A 52 10.36 -4.35 9.31
N ASP A 53 10.61 -5.58 8.82
CA ASP A 53 11.77 -5.90 7.97
C ASP A 53 11.75 -5.11 6.66
N MET A 54 10.55 -4.81 6.15
CA MET A 54 10.33 -3.98 4.96
C MET A 54 10.38 -2.47 5.26
N ASN A 55 10.73 -2.05 6.46
CA ASN A 55 10.72 -0.65 6.91
C ASN A 55 9.37 0.05 6.67
N ASN A 56 8.27 -0.68 6.87
CA ASN A 56 6.90 -0.24 6.60
C ASN A 56 6.65 0.21 5.16
N ARG A 57 7.42 -0.29 4.18
CA ARG A 57 7.31 0.13 2.77
C ARG A 57 7.15 -1.06 1.85
N ALA A 58 6.16 -1.00 0.96
CA ALA A 58 5.91 -2.01 -0.06
C ALA A 58 5.84 -1.39 -1.46
N VAL A 59 6.45 -2.06 -2.44
CA VAL A 59 6.28 -1.70 -3.86
C VAL A 59 5.14 -2.53 -4.43
N VAL A 60 4.05 -1.87 -4.82
CA VAL A 60 2.84 -2.50 -5.32
C VAL A 60 2.63 -2.15 -6.79
N ARG A 61 2.27 -3.12 -7.62
CA ARG A 61 1.90 -2.85 -9.02
C ARG A 61 0.65 -1.98 -9.07
N LYS A 62 0.60 -0.99 -9.96
CA LYS A 62 -0.58 -0.10 -10.11
C LYS A 62 -1.86 -0.91 -10.35
N SER A 63 -1.79 -1.97 -11.13
CA SER A 63 -2.91 -2.88 -11.41
C SER A 63 -3.40 -3.70 -10.20
N ALA A 64 -2.61 -3.80 -9.13
CA ALA A 64 -2.95 -4.52 -7.92
C ALA A 64 -3.33 -3.60 -6.74
N ALA A 65 -3.07 -2.29 -6.87
CA ALA A 65 -3.44 -1.28 -5.89
C ALA A 65 -4.83 -0.73 -6.20
N LYS A 66 -5.70 -0.69 -5.19
CA LYS A 66 -7.04 -0.09 -5.30
C LYS A 66 -7.10 1.14 -4.41
N ILE A 67 -7.47 2.30 -4.95
CA ILE A 67 -7.70 3.50 -4.15
C ILE A 67 -8.75 3.21 -3.08
N THR A 68 -8.47 3.65 -1.85
CA THR A 68 -9.41 3.61 -0.73
C THR A 68 -9.61 5.03 -0.19
N GLU A 69 -10.82 5.33 0.25
CA GLU A 69 -11.18 6.65 0.80
C GLU A 69 -10.71 6.86 2.25
N LYS A 70 -10.01 5.87 2.84
CA LYS A 70 -9.53 5.96 4.22
C LYS A 70 -8.32 6.89 4.29
N LYS A 71 -8.55 8.19 4.46
CA LYS A 71 -7.63 9.00 5.27
C LYS A 71 -7.74 8.47 6.69
N VAL A 72 -6.66 7.95 7.23
CA VAL A 72 -6.57 7.73 8.67
C VAL A 72 -6.34 9.11 9.29
N ASP A 73 -7.42 9.86 9.46
CA ASP A 73 -7.47 10.97 10.42
C ASP A 73 -7.21 10.37 11.79
N LYS A 74 -5.95 10.46 12.23
CA LYS A 74 -5.57 10.19 13.61
C LYS A 74 -5.62 11.55 14.31
N ASP A 75 -6.78 11.84 14.90
CA ASP A 75 -6.95 12.84 15.97
C ASP A 75 -5.89 12.66 17.08
#